data_AF-A0A1I6QFW2-F1
#
_entry.id   AF-A0A1I6QFW2-F1
#
_cell.length_a   1.000
_cell.length_b   1.000
_cell.length_c   1.000
_cell.angle_alpha   90.00
_cell.angle_beta   90.00
_cell.angle_gamma   90.00
#
_symmetry.space_group_name_H-M   'P 1'
#
loop_
_entity.id
_entity.type
_entity.pdbx_description
1 polymer ?
#
loop_
_entity_poly.entity_id
_entity_poly.type
_entity_poly.pdbx_seq_one_letter_code
_entity_poly.pdbx_strand_id
1 'polypeptide(L)'
;MSPAPRSRRAVLGGGVSLVAMAALPGGALAASLNTARDRTMFRSILYALAGPVEVAPQLLESVTALFEAKFGASAVDVLAAHAAQAGVAPLLEPQEDASREAQLQWLTEALFTGTADPEDDDARMINYPHALGWKSLSFGKAPGLCAGPGFGYWNDEWSAA
;
A
#
# COMPACT_ATOMS: atom_id res chain seq x y z
N MET A 1 6.41 71.42 12.07
CA MET A 1 6.15 70.04 12.51
C MET A 1 5.36 69.30 11.43
N SER A 2 6.00 68.34 10.77
CA SER A 2 5.39 67.29 9.93
C SER A 2 6.44 66.18 9.79
N PRO A 3 6.13 64.91 10.09
CA PRO A 3 7.10 63.83 9.95
C PRO A 3 7.21 63.37 8.48
N ALA A 4 8.45 63.12 8.04
CA ALA A 4 8.77 62.61 6.71
C ALA A 4 8.23 61.17 6.49
N PRO A 5 7.90 60.79 5.24
CA PRO A 5 7.24 59.52 4.94
C PRO A 5 8.18 58.32 5.07
N ARG A 6 7.70 57.25 5.72
CA ARG A 6 8.39 55.95 5.77
C ARG A 6 8.47 55.33 4.38
N SER A 7 9.69 55.20 3.87
CA SER A 7 10.01 54.57 2.58
C SER A 7 9.62 53.09 2.58
N ARG A 8 8.95 52.66 1.50
CA ARG A 8 8.54 51.26 1.22
C ARG A 8 9.72 50.29 1.06
N ARG A 9 10.97 50.75 1.08
CA ARG A 9 12.19 49.91 1.01
C ARG A 9 12.61 49.29 2.34
N ALA A 10 12.00 49.66 3.47
CA ALA A 10 12.37 49.12 4.78
C ALA A 10 11.78 47.72 5.09
N VAL A 11 10.87 47.20 4.28
CA VAL A 11 10.17 45.92 4.55
C VAL A 11 10.87 44.70 3.93
N LEU A 12 11.85 44.89 3.03
CA LEU A 12 12.62 43.79 2.43
C LEU A 12 13.95 43.48 3.14
N GLY A 13 14.20 44.11 4.29
CA GLY A 13 15.39 43.87 5.12
C GLY A 13 15.25 42.74 6.13
N GLY A 14 14.23 41.89 6.01
CA GLY A 14 14.08 40.68 6.83
C GLY A 14 15.00 39.59 6.32
N GLY A 15 16.27 39.64 6.69
CA GLY A 15 17.24 38.59 6.43
C GLY A 15 16.76 37.27 7.03
N VAL A 16 16.22 36.39 6.19
CA VAL A 16 16.19 34.96 6.50
C VAL A 16 17.63 34.50 6.35
N SER A 17 18.34 34.44 7.47
CA SER A 17 19.64 33.77 7.57
C SER A 17 19.56 32.42 6.87
N LEU A 18 20.33 32.27 5.78
CA LEU A 18 20.61 30.97 5.14
C LEU A 18 21.19 29.93 6.13
N VAL A 19 21.58 30.37 7.33
CA VAL A 19 22.03 29.54 8.45
C VAL A 19 20.88 28.78 9.13
N ALA A 20 19.62 29.22 9.02
CA ALA A 20 18.47 28.51 9.62
C ALA A 20 18.03 27.27 8.80
N MET A 21 18.46 27.15 7.55
CA MET A 21 18.25 25.94 6.72
C MET A 21 19.34 24.88 6.93
N ALA A 22 20.43 25.20 7.61
CA ALA A 22 21.53 24.26 7.91
C ALA A 22 21.31 23.44 9.19
N ALA A 23 20.25 23.74 9.96
CA ALA A 23 19.92 23.07 11.22
C ALA A 23 18.65 22.20 11.15
N LEU A 24 18.10 21.99 9.96
CA LEU A 24 17.17 20.89 9.76
C LEU A 24 17.99 19.60 9.63
N PRO A 25 17.66 18.52 10.35
CA PRO A 25 18.30 17.23 10.13
C PRO A 25 17.88 16.73 8.75
N GLY A 26 18.57 17.21 7.70
CA GLY A 26 18.24 16.92 6.31
C GLY A 26 18.23 15.42 6.03
N GLY A 27 19.05 14.66 6.75
CA GLY A 27 19.01 13.20 6.73
C GLY A 27 17.71 12.62 7.31
N ALA A 28 17.14 13.18 8.37
CA ALA A 28 15.89 12.68 8.97
C ALA A 28 14.66 13.03 8.12
N LEU A 29 14.64 14.22 7.52
CA LEU A 29 13.58 14.62 6.58
C LEU A 29 13.68 13.84 5.26
N ALA A 30 14.89 13.65 4.71
CA ALA A 30 15.07 12.83 3.52
C ALA A 30 14.70 11.36 3.79
N ALA A 31 15.07 10.82 4.95
CA ALA A 31 14.70 9.48 5.36
C ALA A 31 13.18 9.34 5.50
N SER A 32 12.49 10.30 6.15
CA SER A 32 11.03 10.23 6.31
C SER A 32 10.28 10.36 4.97
N LEU A 33 10.78 11.19 4.06
CA LEU A 33 10.24 11.30 2.70
C LEU A 33 10.44 10.02 1.90
N ASN A 34 11.60 9.37 2.03
CA ASN A 34 11.84 8.07 1.41
C ASN A 34 10.92 7.01 1.99
N THR A 35 10.78 6.91 3.31
CA THR A 35 9.83 5.97 3.92
C THR A 35 8.40 6.22 3.44
N ALA A 36 7.93 7.47 3.36
CA ALA A 36 6.59 7.77 2.85
C ALA A 36 6.43 7.38 1.36
N ARG A 37 7.47 7.60 0.55
CA ARG A 37 7.50 7.19 -0.85
C ARG A 37 7.47 5.67 -0.98
N ASP A 38 8.29 4.97 -0.22
CA ASP A 38 8.43 3.51 -0.27
C ASP A 38 7.13 2.84 0.18
N ARG A 39 6.46 3.37 1.20
CA ARG A 39 5.12 2.94 1.62
C ARG A 39 4.08 3.13 0.52
N THR A 40 4.12 4.26 -0.17
CA THR A 40 3.21 4.54 -1.30
C THR A 40 3.47 3.58 -2.46
N MET A 41 4.74 3.28 -2.74
CA MET A 41 5.13 2.35 -3.78
C MET A 41 4.72 0.92 -3.42
N PHE A 42 4.98 0.48 -2.19
CA PHE A 42 4.54 -0.83 -1.71
C PHE A 42 3.02 -0.99 -1.80
N ARG A 43 2.26 0.05 -1.43
CA ARG A 43 0.80 0.04 -1.62
C ARG A 43 0.40 -0.10 -3.08
N SER A 44 1.17 0.49 -4.00
CA SER A 44 0.95 0.33 -5.44
C SER A 44 1.23 -1.10 -5.91
N ILE A 45 2.20 -1.79 -5.32
CA ILE A 45 2.44 -3.23 -5.54
C ILE A 45 1.23 -4.05 -5.08
N LEU A 46 0.71 -3.79 -3.87
CA LEU A 46 -0.48 -4.50 -3.36
C LEU A 46 -1.70 -4.32 -4.28
N TYR A 47 -1.92 -3.11 -4.79
CA TYR A 47 -3.00 -2.86 -5.75
C TYR A 47 -2.77 -3.57 -7.09
N ALA A 48 -1.53 -3.65 -7.57
CA ALA A 48 -1.22 -4.37 -8.79
C ALA A 48 -1.45 -5.88 -8.63
N LEU A 49 -1.05 -6.47 -7.50
CA LEU A 49 -1.30 -7.87 -7.17
C LEU A 49 -2.80 -8.16 -6.98
N ALA A 50 -3.56 -7.22 -6.40
CA ALA A 50 -4.99 -7.35 -6.22
C ALA A 50 -5.79 -7.35 -7.53
N GLY A 51 -5.24 -6.75 -8.59
CA GLY A 51 -5.95 -6.56 -9.85
C GLY A 51 -7.03 -5.47 -9.80
N PRO A 52 -7.93 -5.42 -10.79
CA PRO A 52 -8.90 -4.34 -10.96
C PRO A 52 -10.14 -4.51 -10.06
N VAL A 53 -9.93 -4.66 -8.75
CA VAL A 53 -10.99 -4.83 -7.76
C VAL A 53 -10.91 -3.75 -6.69
N GLU A 54 -12.06 -3.40 -6.11
CA GLU A 54 -12.07 -2.53 -4.93
C GLU A 54 -11.42 -3.29 -3.76
N VAL A 55 -10.33 -2.76 -3.22
CA VAL A 55 -9.64 -3.37 -2.07
C VAL A 55 -10.02 -2.63 -0.79
N ALA A 56 -10.40 -3.37 0.24
CA ALA A 56 -10.72 -2.78 1.54
C ALA A 56 -9.44 -2.22 2.20
N PRO A 57 -9.42 -0.97 2.71
CA PRO A 57 -8.23 -0.38 3.32
C PRO A 57 -7.62 -1.25 4.44
N GLN A 58 -8.46 -1.84 5.28
CA GLN A 58 -8.02 -2.72 6.37
C GLN A 58 -7.32 -3.99 5.88
N LEU A 59 -7.64 -4.50 4.68
CA LEU A 59 -6.93 -5.65 4.11
C LEU A 59 -5.49 -5.25 3.75
N LEU A 60 -5.32 -4.08 3.12
CA LEU A 60 -3.99 -3.58 2.76
C LEU A 60 -3.12 -3.31 3.99
N GLU A 61 -3.71 -2.71 5.03
CA GLU A 61 -3.02 -2.41 6.28
C GLU A 61 -2.58 -3.69 7.01
N SER A 62 -3.49 -4.66 7.14
CA SER A 62 -3.19 -5.92 7.81
C SER A 62 -2.19 -6.78 7.03
N VAL A 63 -2.33 -6.91 5.71
CA VAL A 63 -1.35 -7.65 4.88
C VAL A 63 0.02 -7.00 4.97
N THR A 64 0.11 -5.67 4.97
CA THR A 64 1.39 -4.97 5.18
C THR A 64 2.00 -5.32 6.54
N ALA A 65 1.21 -5.26 7.62
CA ALA A 65 1.70 -5.57 8.96
C ALA A 65 2.14 -7.04 9.11
N LEU A 66 1.39 -7.98 8.53
CA LEU A 66 1.74 -9.41 8.54
C LEU A 66 2.99 -9.69 7.69
N PHE A 67 3.12 -9.04 6.54
CA PHE A 67 4.32 -9.12 5.70
C PHE A 67 5.56 -8.63 6.45
N GLU A 68 5.46 -7.50 7.16
CA GLU A 68 6.55 -6.98 7.97
C GLU A 68 6.88 -7.88 9.16
N ALA A 69 5.87 -8.49 9.78
CA ALA A 69 6.08 -9.44 10.87
C ALA A 69 6.84 -10.69 10.39
N LYS A 70 6.60 -11.14 9.15
CA LYS A 70 7.22 -12.33 8.58
C LYS A 70 8.59 -12.07 7.96
N PHE A 71 8.72 -11.05 7.12
CA PHE A 71 9.93 -10.78 6.32
C PHE A 71 10.75 -9.59 6.82
N GLY A 72 10.24 -8.83 7.80
CA GLY A 72 10.85 -7.63 8.33
C GLY A 72 10.50 -6.36 7.56
N ALA A 73 10.55 -5.21 8.23
CA ALA A 73 10.24 -3.91 7.65
C ALA A 73 11.13 -3.57 6.43
N SER A 74 12.39 -4.03 6.41
CA SER A 74 13.30 -3.79 5.28
C SER A 74 12.87 -4.51 4.00
N ALA A 75 12.06 -5.57 4.07
CA ALA A 75 11.55 -6.25 2.87
C ALA A 75 10.58 -5.34 2.10
N VAL A 76 9.79 -4.53 2.81
CA VAL A 76 8.93 -3.50 2.20
C VAL A 76 9.76 -2.50 1.41
N ASP A 77 10.83 -1.99 2.03
CA ASP A 77 11.72 -1.01 1.40
C ASP A 77 12.44 -1.59 0.16
N VAL A 78 12.87 -2.85 0.22
CA VAL A 78 13.53 -3.52 -0.91
C VAL A 78 12.58 -3.73 -2.09
N LEU A 79 11.36 -4.22 -1.84
CA LEU A 79 10.35 -4.37 -2.89
C LEU A 79 9.94 -3.02 -3.49
N ALA A 80 9.75 -2.01 -2.63
CA ALA A 80 9.42 -0.65 -3.05
C ALA A 80 10.54 -0.03 -3.89
N ALA A 81 11.80 -0.19 -3.50
CA ALA A 81 12.96 0.31 -4.25
C ALA A 81 13.07 -0.39 -5.61
N HIS A 82 12.84 -1.71 -5.66
CA HIS A 82 12.81 -2.44 -6.92
C HIS A 82 11.71 -1.93 -7.86
N ALA A 83 10.48 -1.81 -7.35
CA ALA A 83 9.35 -1.27 -8.11
C ALA A 83 9.58 0.18 -8.57
N ALA A 84 10.26 1.00 -7.76
CA ALA A 84 10.59 2.37 -8.13
C ALA A 84 11.61 2.46 -9.28
N GLN A 85 12.45 1.44 -9.45
CA GLN A 85 13.47 1.37 -10.51
C GLN A 85 12.95 0.70 -11.78
N ALA A 86 12.30 -0.45 -11.64
CA ALA A 86 11.85 -1.29 -12.75
C ALA A 86 10.40 -1.02 -13.17
N GLY A 87 9.61 -0.35 -12.32
CA GLY A 87 8.15 -0.28 -12.43
C GLY A 87 7.47 -1.43 -11.68
N VAL A 88 6.15 -1.30 -11.49
CA VAL A 88 5.33 -2.31 -10.80
C VAL A 88 4.93 -3.46 -11.73
N ALA A 89 4.68 -3.19 -13.02
CA ALA A 89 4.23 -4.22 -13.96
C ALA A 89 5.17 -5.44 -14.05
N PRO A 90 6.51 -5.29 -14.07
CA PRO A 90 7.43 -6.44 -14.06
C PRO A 90 7.36 -7.32 -12.82
N LEU A 91 6.81 -6.83 -11.69
CA LEU A 91 6.61 -7.65 -10.49
C LEU A 91 5.44 -8.63 -10.62
N LEU A 92 4.61 -8.52 -11.66
CA LEU A 92 3.51 -9.45 -11.93
C LEU A 92 3.96 -10.65 -12.77
N GLU A 93 5.16 -10.58 -13.33
CA GLU A 93 5.78 -11.67 -14.09
C GLU A 93 6.63 -12.56 -13.16
N PRO A 94 7.00 -13.78 -13.58
CA PRO A 94 7.91 -14.62 -12.81
C PRO A 94 9.25 -13.91 -12.52
N GLN A 95 9.68 -13.91 -11.26
CA GLN A 95 10.93 -13.28 -10.83
C GLN A 95 12.11 -14.26 -10.91
N GLU A 96 13.26 -13.75 -11.37
CA GLU A 96 14.53 -14.50 -11.31
C GLU A 96 15.05 -14.67 -9.88
N ASP A 97 14.72 -13.70 -9.02
CA ASP A 97 15.08 -13.71 -7.59
C ASP A 97 14.04 -14.53 -6.82
N ALA A 98 14.44 -15.72 -6.38
CA ALA A 98 13.57 -16.64 -5.65
C ALA A 98 13.01 -16.07 -4.34
N SER A 99 13.74 -15.19 -3.66
CA SER A 99 13.24 -14.56 -2.43
C SER A 99 12.16 -13.55 -2.75
N ARG A 100 12.34 -12.77 -3.82
CA ARG A 100 11.32 -11.83 -4.29
C ARG A 100 10.08 -12.55 -4.80
N GLU A 101 10.27 -13.61 -5.58
CA GLU A 101 9.18 -14.47 -6.06
C GLU A 101 8.33 -14.97 -4.88
N ALA A 102 8.97 -15.57 -3.88
CA ALA A 102 8.28 -16.08 -2.70
C ALA A 102 7.52 -14.98 -1.93
N GLN A 103 8.12 -13.79 -1.78
CA GLN A 103 7.45 -12.66 -1.13
C GLN A 103 6.22 -12.18 -1.90
N LEU A 104 6.28 -12.11 -3.23
CA LEU A 104 5.15 -11.70 -4.07
C LEU A 104 4.04 -12.76 -4.07
N GLN A 105 4.40 -14.04 -4.11
CA GLN A 105 3.45 -15.14 -3.97
C GLN A 105 2.76 -15.09 -2.61
N TRP A 106 3.52 -14.92 -1.53
CA TRP A 106 2.98 -14.77 -0.18
C TRP A 106 2.02 -13.60 -0.07
N LEU A 107 2.38 -12.43 -0.61
CA LEU A 107 1.50 -11.24 -0.62
C LEU A 107 0.21 -11.50 -1.39
N THR A 108 0.31 -12.15 -2.54
CA THR A 108 -0.84 -12.51 -3.37
C THR A 108 -1.75 -13.46 -2.60
N GLU A 109 -1.20 -14.51 -2.01
CA GLU A 109 -1.98 -15.49 -1.27
C GLU A 109 -2.65 -14.87 -0.04
N ALA A 110 -1.94 -14.03 0.71
CA ALA A 110 -2.50 -13.30 1.86
C ALA A 110 -3.66 -12.38 1.46
N LEU A 111 -3.56 -11.67 0.33
CA LEU A 111 -4.63 -10.83 -0.21
C LEU A 111 -5.86 -11.66 -0.63
N PHE A 112 -5.65 -12.81 -1.27
CA PHE A 112 -6.73 -13.63 -1.82
C PHE A 112 -7.43 -14.50 -0.79
N THR A 113 -6.71 -14.95 0.25
CA THR A 113 -7.26 -15.81 1.31
C THR A 113 -7.72 -15.02 2.54
N GLY A 114 -7.09 -13.87 2.82
CA GLY A 114 -7.35 -13.09 4.04
C GLY A 114 -6.82 -13.75 5.32
N THR A 115 -5.92 -14.72 5.19
CA THR A 115 -5.27 -15.43 6.31
C THR A 115 -4.17 -14.61 6.98
N ALA A 116 -3.82 -14.97 8.22
CA ALA A 116 -2.70 -14.39 8.97
C ALA A 116 -1.34 -14.79 8.39
N ASP A 117 -1.21 -16.04 7.94
CA ASP A 117 -0.03 -16.56 7.26
C ASP A 117 -0.47 -17.65 6.27
N PRO A 118 -0.33 -17.40 4.96
CA PRO A 118 -0.68 -18.37 3.92
C PRO A 118 0.06 -19.70 3.97
N GLU A 119 1.25 -19.73 4.56
CA GLU A 119 2.06 -20.96 4.64
C GLU A 119 1.72 -21.81 5.88
N ASP A 120 0.84 -21.34 6.75
CA ASP A 120 0.39 -22.04 7.96
C ASP A 120 -1.07 -22.46 7.79
N ASP A 121 -1.29 -23.77 7.64
CA ASP A 121 -2.62 -24.36 7.46
C ASP A 121 -3.57 -24.09 8.66
N ASP A 122 -3.02 -23.82 9.85
CA ASP A 122 -3.77 -23.49 11.07
C ASP A 122 -3.91 -21.97 11.29
N ALA A 123 -3.42 -21.16 10.35
CA ALA A 123 -3.47 -19.72 10.45
C ALA A 123 -4.92 -19.20 10.53
N ARG A 124 -5.11 -18.21 11.38
CA ARG A 124 -6.42 -17.57 11.55
C ARG A 124 -6.76 -16.74 10.33
N MET A 125 -8.01 -16.79 9.91
CA MET A 125 -8.54 -15.86 8.92
C MET A 125 -8.84 -14.50 9.57
N ILE A 126 -7.97 -13.52 9.35
CA ILE A 126 -8.08 -12.18 9.97
C ILE A 126 -8.97 -11.26 9.13
N ASN A 127 -8.99 -11.45 7.81
CA ASN A 127 -9.71 -10.61 6.86
C ASN A 127 -10.75 -11.37 6.03
N TYR A 128 -11.33 -12.43 6.60
CA TYR A 128 -12.21 -13.35 5.88
C TYR A 128 -13.27 -12.67 4.98
N PRO A 129 -14.05 -11.67 5.45
CA PRO A 129 -15.03 -10.99 4.60
C PRO A 129 -14.45 -10.14 3.47
N HIS A 130 -13.18 -9.76 3.58
CA HIS A 130 -12.51 -8.81 2.69
C HIS A 130 -11.54 -9.48 1.72
N ALA A 131 -11.25 -10.77 1.90
CA ALA A 131 -10.39 -11.57 1.04
C ALA A 131 -10.78 -11.46 -0.44
N LEU A 132 -9.80 -11.25 -1.31
CA LEU A 132 -10.06 -11.00 -2.73
C LEU A 132 -10.58 -12.23 -3.48
N GLY A 133 -10.37 -13.44 -2.96
CA GLY A 133 -10.95 -14.66 -3.53
C GLY A 133 -12.47 -14.57 -3.66
N TRP A 134 -13.15 -13.93 -2.69
CA TRP A 134 -14.60 -13.73 -2.76
C TRP A 134 -15.01 -12.69 -3.81
N LYS A 135 -14.17 -11.68 -4.05
CA LYS A 135 -14.42 -10.61 -5.03
C LYS A 135 -14.09 -11.02 -6.46
N SER A 136 -13.33 -12.11 -6.62
CA SER A 136 -12.95 -12.66 -7.92
C SER A 136 -14.08 -13.44 -8.59
N LEU A 137 -15.15 -13.75 -7.84
CA LEU A 137 -16.28 -14.55 -8.30
C LEU A 137 -17.54 -13.67 -8.39
N SER A 138 -18.13 -13.52 -9.58
CA SER A 138 -19.36 -12.72 -9.73
C SER A 138 -20.60 -13.37 -9.09
N PHE A 139 -20.56 -14.69 -8.88
CA PHE A 139 -21.62 -15.47 -8.23
C PHE A 139 -21.28 -15.84 -6.78
N GLY A 140 -20.08 -15.52 -6.33
CA GLY A 140 -19.57 -15.94 -5.03
C GLY A 140 -19.70 -14.82 -4.00
N LYS A 141 -19.92 -15.21 -2.75
CA LYS A 141 -19.72 -14.34 -1.60
C LYS A 141 -19.05 -15.13 -0.50
N ALA A 142 -18.45 -14.44 0.46
CA ALA A 142 -17.95 -15.06 1.67
C ALA A 142 -19.10 -15.84 2.37
N PRO A 143 -18.97 -17.18 2.53
CA PRO A 143 -19.92 -17.97 3.29
C PRO A 143 -20.19 -17.40 4.69
N GLY A 144 -21.38 -17.63 5.22
CA GLY A 144 -21.79 -17.10 6.52
C GLY A 144 -22.19 -15.61 6.53
N LEU A 145 -22.06 -14.90 5.41
CA LEU A 145 -22.58 -13.53 5.27
C LEU A 145 -23.84 -13.49 4.40
N CYS A 146 -24.88 -12.79 4.85
CA CYS A 146 -26.09 -12.51 4.07
C CYS A 146 -25.89 -11.38 3.02
N ALA A 147 -24.65 -11.11 2.59
CA ALA A 147 -24.34 -10.12 1.56
C ALA A 147 -24.75 -10.60 0.15
N GLY A 148 -24.93 -9.67 -0.80
CA GLY A 148 -25.31 -9.94 -2.19
C GLY A 148 -26.31 -8.91 -2.73
N PRO A 149 -26.52 -8.84 -4.06
CA PRO A 149 -27.45 -7.87 -4.66
C PRO A 149 -28.92 -8.11 -4.24
N GLY A 150 -29.24 -9.31 -3.74
CA GLY A 150 -30.52 -9.66 -3.14
C GLY A 150 -30.56 -11.13 -2.68
N PHE A 151 -31.56 -11.52 -1.88
CA PHE A 151 -31.81 -12.95 -1.62
C PHE A 151 -32.22 -13.64 -2.92
N GLY A 152 -31.66 -14.82 -3.20
CA GLY A 152 -31.98 -15.57 -4.43
C GLY A 152 -31.12 -15.22 -5.65
N TYR A 153 -30.09 -14.39 -5.51
CA TYR A 153 -29.19 -14.02 -6.62
C TYR A 153 -28.51 -15.22 -7.30
N TRP A 154 -28.45 -16.36 -6.63
CA TRP A 154 -27.90 -17.61 -7.14
C TRP A 154 -28.85 -18.36 -8.11
N ASN A 155 -30.10 -17.90 -8.26
CA ASN A 155 -31.05 -18.48 -9.22
C ASN A 155 -30.92 -17.86 -10.62
N ASP A 156 -30.25 -16.71 -10.73
CA ASP A 156 -30.03 -16.06 -12.02
C ASP A 156 -28.96 -16.84 -12.80
N GLU A 157 -29.14 -17.00 -14.11
CA GLU A 157 -28.10 -17.57 -14.97
C GLU A 157 -26.84 -16.72 -14.87
N TRP A 158 -25.71 -17.37 -14.61
CA TRP A 158 -24.43 -16.69 -14.60
C TRP A 158 -24.13 -16.11 -15.98
N SER A 159 -23.86 -14.81 -16.04
CA SER A 159 -23.32 -14.13 -17.21
C SER A 159 -22.03 -13.43 -16.83
N ALA A 160 -21.05 -13.44 -17.73
CA ALA A 160 -19.84 -12.63 -17.58
C ALA A 160 -20.23 -11.15 -17.75
N ALA A 161 -19.77 -10.31 -16.83
CA ALA A 161 -19.94 -8.85 -16.88
C ALA A 161 -19.05 -8.22 -17.97
#